data_AF-A0A6H9HNB9-F1
#
_entry.id   AF-A0A6H9HNB9-F1
#
_cell.length_a   1.000
_cell.length_b   1.000
_cell.length_c   1.000
_cell.angle_alpha   90.00
_cell.angle_beta   90.00
_cell.angle_gamma   90.00
#
_symmetry.space_group_name_H-M   'P 1'
#
loop_
_entity.id
_entity.type
_entity.pdbx_description
1 polymer ?
#
loop_
_entity_poly.entity_id
_entity_poly.type
_entity_poly.pdbx_seq_one_letter_code
_entity_poly.pdbx_strand_id
1 'polypeptide(L)' 'MAARRAVGVARRSQNDEAKNEAHAEVDRTKIALGERGPVWWDDGAPDLNRHLARTGPYADWYANLAEDKR' A
#
# COMPACT_ATOMS: atom_id res chain seq x y z
N MET A 1 -14.59 -3.82 -6.12
CA MET A 1 -13.62 -4.50 -7.01
C MET A 1 -13.55 -5.99 -6.69
N ALA A 2 -13.54 -6.86 -7.72
CA ALA A 2 -13.42 -8.32 -7.56
C ALA A 2 -12.05 -8.75 -7.02
N ALA A 3 -10.96 -8.15 -7.50
CA ALA A 3 -9.59 -8.44 -7.07
C ALA A 3 -9.38 -8.24 -5.55
N ARG A 4 -9.97 -7.19 -4.96
CA ARG A 4 -9.94 -6.97 -3.50
C ARG A 4 -10.63 -8.10 -2.72
N ARG A 5 -11.69 -8.71 -3.28
CA ARG A 5 -12.34 -9.87 -2.67
C ARG A 5 -11.46 -11.12 -2.76
N ALA A 6 -10.76 -11.31 -3.88
CA ALA A 6 -9.84 -12.42 -4.09
C ALA A 6 -8.69 -12.43 -3.07
N VAL A 7 -8.13 -11.26 -2.72
CA VAL A 7 -7.14 -11.12 -1.62
C VAL A 7 -7.68 -11.70 -0.31
N GLY A 8 -8.93 -11.37 0.03
CA GLY A 8 -9.57 -11.88 1.24
C GLY A 8 -9.78 -13.40 1.21
N VAL A 9 -10.11 -13.97 0.05
CA VAL A 9 -10.23 -15.42 -0.14
C VAL A 9 -8.87 -16.10 0.04
N ALA A 10 -7.85 -15.64 -0.67
CA ALA A 10 -6.49 -16.20 -0.60
C ALA A 10 -5.91 -16.17 0.82
N ARG A 11 -6.18 -15.09 1.57
CA ARG A 11 -5.75 -14.98 2.97
C ARG A 11 -6.42 -16.01 3.88
N ARG A 12 -7.73 -16.25 3.69
CA ARG A 12 -8.47 -17.26 4.49
C ARG A 12 -8.04 -18.69 4.16
N SER A 13 -7.66 -18.94 2.90
CA SER A 13 -7.18 -20.25 2.46
C SER A 13 -5.67 -20.44 2.66
N GLN A 14 -4.96 -19.48 3.26
CA GLN A 14 -3.50 -19.50 3.44
C GLN A 14 -2.73 -19.82 2.14
N ASN A 15 -3.26 -19.39 1.00
CA ASN A 15 -2.63 -19.60 -0.29
C ASN A 15 -1.83 -18.36 -0.67
N ASP A 16 -0.51 -18.43 -0.46
CA ASP A 16 0.38 -17.31 -0.70
C ASP A 16 0.51 -16.95 -2.19
N GLU A 17 0.45 -17.93 -3.08
CA GLU A 17 0.50 -17.68 -4.53
C GLU A 17 -0.74 -16.91 -4.98
N ALA A 18 -1.93 -17.41 -4.62
CA ALA A 18 -3.19 -16.74 -4.94
C ALA A 18 -3.28 -15.34 -4.31
N LYS A 19 -2.63 -15.12 -3.16
CA LYS A 19 -2.54 -13.81 -2.50
C LYS A 19 -1.69 -12.85 -3.32
N ASN A 20 -0.55 -13.31 -3.83
CA ASN A 20 0.35 -12.51 -4.65
C ASN A 20 -0.31 -12.15 -5.99
N GLU A 21 -0.95 -13.11 -6.65
CA GLU A 21 -1.71 -12.89 -7.88
C GLU A 21 -2.83 -11.85 -7.67
N ALA A 22 -3.61 -12.00 -6.59
CA ALA A 22 -4.68 -11.07 -6.27
C ALA A 22 -4.16 -9.65 -5.98
N HIS A 23 -3.00 -9.52 -5.30
CA HIS A 23 -2.36 -8.22 -5.11
C HIS A 23 -1.87 -7.59 -6.41
N ALA A 24 -1.32 -8.38 -7.33
CA ALA A 24 -0.89 -7.90 -8.65
C ALA A 24 -2.09 -7.40 -9.47
N GLU A 25 -3.22 -8.11 -9.43
CA GLU A 25 -4.44 -7.69 -10.13
C GLU A 25 -5.04 -6.41 -9.53
N VAL A 26 -5.02 -6.27 -8.20
CA VAL A 26 -5.41 -5.01 -7.55
C VAL A 26 -4.53 -3.86 -8.02
N ASP A 27 -3.22 -4.07 -8.12
CA ASP A 27 -2.29 -3.03 -8.56
C ASP A 27 -2.56 -2.59 -10.00
N ARG A 28 -2.69 -3.54 -10.94
CA ARG A 28 -3.06 -3.26 -12.33
C ARG A 28 -4.38 -2.48 -12.42
N THR A 29 -5.41 -2.93 -11.70
CA THR A 29 -6.73 -2.26 -11.70
C THR A 29 -6.61 -0.83 -11.18
N LYS A 30 -5.85 -0.60 -10.10
CA LYS A 30 -5.67 0.73 -9.53
C LYS A 30 -4.95 1.69 -10.47
N ILE A 31 -3.94 1.19 -11.19
CA ILE A 31 -3.24 1.98 -12.21
C ILE A 31 -4.20 2.35 -13.34
N ALA A 32 -4.97 1.37 -13.84
CA ALA A 32 -5.94 1.61 -14.92
C ALA A 32 -7.04 2.61 -14.53
N LEU A 33 -7.42 2.67 -13.24
CA LEU A 33 -8.39 3.62 -12.71
C LEU A 33 -7.79 5.01 -12.37
N GLY A 34 -6.48 5.19 -12.48
CA GLY A 34 -5.80 6.41 -12.03
C GLY A 34 -5.74 6.57 -10.51
N GLU A 35 -6.10 5.54 -9.72
CA GLU A 35 -5.91 5.52 -8.26
C GLU A 35 -4.42 5.44 -7.88
N ARG A 36 -3.59 4.97 -8.81
CA ARG A 36 -2.12 4.87 -8.69
C ARG A 36 -1.49 5.34 -9.98
N GLY A 37 -0.36 6.02 -9.87
CA GLY A 37 0.37 6.59 -11.00
C GLY A 37 1.38 7.61 -10.50
N PRO A 38 2.02 8.35 -11.42
CA PRO A 38 2.89 9.46 -11.06
C PRO A 38 2.19 10.43 -10.10
N VAL A 39 2.98 10.98 -9.19
CA VAL A 39 2.54 12.03 -8.28
C VAL A 39 2.13 13.28 -9.06
N TRP A 40 1.20 14.06 -8.51
CA TRP A 40 0.70 15.26 -9.17
C TRP A 40 1.58 16.50 -8.94
N TRP A 41 2.58 16.42 -8.05
CA TRP A 41 3.53 17.48 -7.74
C TRP A 41 4.84 17.34 -8.53
N ASP A 42 5.55 18.45 -8.71
CA ASP A 42 6.80 18.57 -9.47
C ASP A 42 7.98 19.14 -8.67
N ASP A 43 7.82 19.29 -7.35
CA ASP A 43 8.82 19.86 -6.43
C ASP A 43 10.01 18.93 -6.11
N GLY A 44 10.06 17.75 -6.73
CA GLY A 44 11.10 16.74 -6.52
C GLY A 44 10.91 15.90 -5.24
N ALA A 45 9.83 16.09 -4.48
CA ALA A 45 9.55 15.25 -3.33
C ALA A 45 9.28 13.79 -3.76
N PRO A 46 9.77 12.79 -2.99
CA PRO A 46 9.65 11.38 -3.36
C PRO A 46 8.20 10.89 -3.28
N ASP A 47 7.82 9.97 -4.17
CA ASP A 47 6.56 9.21 -4.01
C ASP A 47 6.71 8.20 -2.87
N LEU A 48 6.01 8.45 -1.76
CA LEU A 48 6.00 7.57 -0.60
C LEU A 48 4.82 6.57 -0.62
N ASN A 49 4.10 6.43 -1.74
CA ASN A 49 3.07 5.41 -1.87
C ASN A 49 3.61 4.01 -1.60
N ARG A 50 2.87 3.23 -0.82
CA ARG A 50 3.21 1.85 -0.42
C ARG A 50 4.49 1.74 0.44
N HIS A 51 5.03 2.85 0.95
CA HIS A 51 6.04 2.84 1.99
C HIS A 51 5.39 2.99 3.37
N LEU A 52 5.94 2.32 4.39
CA LEU A 52 5.48 2.46 5.77
C LEU A 52 6.10 3.72 6.38
N ALA A 53 5.31 4.50 7.13
CA ALA A 53 5.80 5.68 7.84
C ALA A 53 7.01 5.35 8.74
N ARG A 54 6.96 4.22 9.46
CA ARG A 54 8.03 3.75 10.36
C ARG A 54 9.35 3.37 9.69
N THR A 55 9.37 3.22 8.36
CA THR A 55 10.58 2.84 7.59
C THR A 55 10.99 3.94 6.61
N GLY A 56 10.35 5.10 6.68
CA GLY A 56 10.55 6.20 5.74
C GLY A 56 10.98 7.50 6.45
N PRO A 57 10.97 8.63 5.72
CA PRO A 57 11.37 9.94 6.25
C PRO A 57 10.54 10.40 7.46
N TYR A 58 9.36 9.83 7.67
CA TYR A 58 8.47 10.14 8.79
C TYR A 58 8.67 9.21 10.01
N ALA A 59 9.71 8.39 10.05
CA ALA A 59 9.90 7.40 11.10
C ALA A 59 9.97 8.01 12.50
N ASP A 60 10.78 9.06 12.68
CA ASP A 60 10.98 9.70 13.99
C ASP A 60 9.69 10.36 14.50
N TRP A 61 8.99 11.09 13.62
CA TRP A 61 7.68 11.65 13.94
C TRP A 61 6.66 10.56 14.31
N TYR A 62 6.61 9.46 13.55
CA TYR A 62 5.69 8.35 13.80
C TYR A 62 5.97 7.65 15.13
N ALA A 63 7.25 7.53 15.52
CA ALA A 63 7.64 6.97 16.81
C ALA A 63 7.13 7.81 17.98
N ASN A 64 7.28 9.14 17.89
CA ASN A 64 6.82 10.06 18.94
C ASN A 64 5.30 10.03 19.14
N LEU A 65 4.51 9.83 18.07
CA LEU A 65 3.05 9.67 18.18
C LEU A 65 2.61 8.42 18.95
N ALA A 66 3.45 7.39 19.00
CA ALA A 66 3.17 6.17 19.77
C ALA A 66 3.47 6.35 21.26
N GLU A 67 4.39 7.25 21.62
CA GLU A 67 4.73 7.60 22.99
C GLU A 67 3.64 8.45 23.65
N ASP A 68 3.06 9.40 22.91
CA ASP A 68 1.98 10.29 23.38
C ASP A 68 0.63 9.56 23.62
N LYS A 69 0.53 8.30 23.19
CA LYS A 69 -0.65 7.44 23.38
C LYS A 69 -0.51 6.42 24.52
N ARG A 70 0.59 6.42 25.27
CA ARG A 70 0.79 5.58 26.46
C ARG A 70 0.49 6.35 27.73
#